data_AF-A0A7V8FX61-F1
#
_entry.id   AF-A0A7V8FX61-F1
#
_cell.length_a   1.000
_cell.length_b   1.000
_cell.length_c   1.000
_cell.angle_alpha   90.00
_cell.angle_beta   90.00
_cell.angle_gamma   90.00
#
_symmetry.space_group_name_H-M   'P 1'
#
loop_
_entity.id
_entity.type
_entity.pdbx_description
1 polymer ?
#
loop_
_entity_poly.entity_id
_entity_poly.type
_entity_poly.pdbx_seq_one_letter_code
_entity_poly.pdbx_strand_id
1 'polypeptide(L)'
;MNKTLPRAPSHGFTLLELTAALAVVGLLAAIGWNSYSQYMLKARRAEGRAALLQVLIQQERQFSYQHRYQAFQPGAGETGFKWYSGETPSTIAYAIAAQACDGEDLSTCVRIIATPGGPAVNTAYRDEQCGILYADSRGRRGAAGGAACW
;
A
#
# COMPACT_ATOMS: atom_id res chain seq x y z
N MET A 1 -28.12 -67.19 -1.73
CA MET A 1 -27.96 -66.79 -0.31
C MET A 1 -27.45 -65.35 -0.28
N ASN A 2 -28.35 -64.37 -0.22
CA ASN A 2 -27.97 -62.95 -0.13
C ASN A 2 -27.90 -62.56 1.35
N LYS A 3 -26.68 -62.42 1.89
CA LYS A 3 -26.46 -61.82 3.22
C LYS A 3 -26.56 -60.31 3.08
N THR A 4 -27.64 -59.72 3.54
CA THR A 4 -27.75 -58.27 3.73
C THR A 4 -26.88 -57.89 4.94
N LEU A 5 -25.82 -57.13 4.70
CA LEU A 5 -24.96 -56.63 5.77
C LEU A 5 -25.69 -55.55 6.58
N PRO A 6 -25.60 -55.56 7.91
CA PRO A 6 -26.22 -54.54 8.75
C PRO A 6 -25.58 -53.17 8.49
N ARG A 7 -26.41 -52.18 8.18
CA ARG A 7 -25.98 -50.78 8.01
C ARG A 7 -25.60 -50.22 9.38
N ALA A 8 -24.34 -49.79 9.52
CA ALA A 8 -23.88 -49.11 10.73
C ALA A 8 -24.71 -47.82 10.97
N PRO A 9 -25.11 -47.52 12.22
CA PRO A 9 -25.84 -46.31 12.52
C PRO A 9 -24.99 -45.09 12.15
N SER A 10 -25.59 -44.16 11.41
CA SER A 10 -24.98 -42.87 11.09
C SER A 10 -24.98 -42.02 12.35
N HIS A 11 -23.83 -41.86 13.01
CA HIS A 11 -23.69 -40.94 14.13
C HIS A 11 -23.81 -39.50 13.60
N GLY A 12 -24.86 -38.79 14.01
CA GLY A 12 -25.04 -37.37 13.71
C GLY A 12 -24.24 -36.50 14.68
N PHE A 13 -23.79 -35.34 14.21
CA PHE A 13 -23.14 -34.33 15.06
C PHE A 13 -24.13 -33.79 16.09
N THR A 14 -23.69 -33.65 17.34
CA THR A 14 -24.48 -32.99 18.37
C THR A 14 -24.36 -31.47 18.25
N LEU A 15 -25.39 -30.75 18.71
CA LEU A 15 -25.35 -29.30 18.75
C LEU A 15 -24.21 -28.78 19.64
N LEU A 16 -23.89 -29.51 20.72
CA LEU A 16 -22.76 -29.20 21.61
C LEU A 16 -21.42 -29.25 20.86
N GLU A 17 -21.22 -30.27 20.04
CA GLU A 17 -19.99 -30.46 19.27
C GLU A 17 -19.83 -29.37 18.20
N LEU A 18 -20.92 -28.97 17.55
CA LEU A 18 -20.93 -27.84 16.63
C LEU A 18 -20.58 -26.52 17.35
N THR A 19 -21.15 -26.27 18.53
CA THR A 19 -20.85 -25.05 19.30
C THR A 19 -19.41 -25.02 19.80
N ALA A 20 -18.85 -26.16 20.19
CA ALA A 20 -17.44 -26.27 20.58
C ALA A 20 -16.51 -26.00 19.38
N ALA A 21 -16.82 -26.56 18.21
CA ALA A 21 -16.05 -26.28 16.99
C ALA A 21 -16.11 -24.79 16.59
N LEU A 22 -17.29 -24.17 16.66
CA LEU A 22 -17.44 -22.73 16.39
C LEU A 22 -16.70 -21.87 17.41
N ALA A 23 -16.66 -22.26 18.68
CA ALA A 23 -15.88 -21.56 19.70
C ALA A 23 -14.37 -21.57 19.40
N VAL A 24 -13.84 -22.72 18.95
CA VAL A 24 -12.42 -22.84 18.53
C VAL A 24 -12.14 -21.99 17.29
N VAL A 25 -13.02 -22.03 16.27
CA VAL A 25 -12.87 -21.20 15.06
C VAL A 25 -12.93 -19.72 15.40
N GLY A 26 -13.84 -19.29 16.28
CA GLY A 26 -13.93 -17.89 16.72
C GLY A 26 -12.67 -17.41 17.44
N LEU A 27 -12.09 -18.25 18.31
CA LEU A 27 -10.83 -17.96 18.99
C LEU A 27 -9.66 -17.81 18.00
N LEU A 28 -9.55 -18.74 17.04
CA LEU A 28 -8.50 -18.69 16.02
C LEU A 28 -8.65 -17.48 15.10
N ALA A 29 -9.89 -17.13 14.71
CA ALA A 29 -10.17 -15.96 13.89
C ALA A 29 -9.78 -14.65 14.59
N ALA A 30 -10.05 -14.54 15.90
CA ALA A 30 -9.69 -13.38 16.70
C ALA A 30 -8.17 -13.15 16.75
N ILE A 31 -7.36 -14.21 16.84
CA ILE A 31 -5.90 -14.12 16.88
C ILE A 31 -5.31 -13.90 15.48
N GLY A 32 -5.88 -14.55 14.46
CA GLY A 32 -5.36 -14.54 13.09
C GLY A 32 -5.54 -13.21 12.35
N TRP A 33 -6.60 -12.45 12.65
CA TRP A 33 -6.96 -11.26 11.85
C TRP A 33 -5.91 -10.15 11.88
N ASN A 34 -5.25 -9.92 13.02
CA ASN A 34 -4.33 -8.78 13.18
C ASN A 34 -3.06 -8.93 12.31
N SER A 35 -2.53 -10.14 12.14
CA SER A 35 -1.26 -10.37 11.45
C SER A 35 -1.33 -10.06 9.95
N TYR A 36 -2.47 -10.32 9.32
CA TYR A 36 -2.68 -10.08 7.90
C TYR A 36 -2.66 -8.59 7.54
N SER A 37 -3.26 -7.75 8.39
CA SER A 37 -3.32 -6.29 8.18
C SER A 37 -1.93 -5.64 8.14
N GLN A 38 -1.03 -6.07 9.04
CA GLN A 38 0.34 -5.56 9.11
C GLN A 38 1.17 -5.96 7.89
N TYR A 39 0.95 -7.17 7.35
CA TYR A 39 1.62 -7.61 6.13
C TYR A 39 1.20 -6.75 4.93
N MET A 40 -0.10 -6.49 4.79
CA MET A 40 -0.61 -5.63 3.71
C MET A 40 -0.05 -4.21 3.81
N LEU A 41 0.01 -3.60 5.00
CA LEU A 41 0.59 -2.26 5.17
C LEU A 41 2.06 -2.21 4.73
N LYS A 42 2.86 -3.22 5.10
CA LYS A 42 4.27 -3.30 4.66
C LYS A 42 4.38 -3.42 3.13
N ALA A 43 3.54 -4.25 2.51
CA ALA A 43 3.51 -4.39 1.05
C ALA A 43 3.14 -3.05 0.36
N ARG A 44 2.12 -2.36 0.87
CA ARG A 44 1.70 -1.04 0.34
C ARG A 44 2.78 0.04 0.50
N ARG A 45 3.50 0.05 1.63
CA ARG A 45 4.66 0.95 1.82
C ARG A 45 5.76 0.65 0.80
N ALA A 46 6.06 -0.63 0.54
CA ALA A 46 7.05 -1.01 -0.45
C ALA A 46 6.63 -0.58 -1.87
N GLU A 47 5.36 -0.75 -2.23
CA GLU A 47 4.79 -0.24 -3.50
C GLU A 47 4.93 1.28 -3.62
N GLY A 48 4.62 2.03 -2.54
CA GLY A 48 4.78 3.48 -2.49
C GLY A 48 6.23 3.92 -2.70
N ARG A 49 7.19 3.28 -2.00
CA ARG A 49 8.63 3.56 -2.15
C ARG A 49 9.12 3.25 -3.56
N ALA A 50 8.71 2.13 -4.15
CA ALA A 50 9.07 1.78 -5.52
C ALA A 50 8.56 2.82 -6.52
N ALA A 51 7.31 3.26 -6.36
CA ALA A 51 6.71 4.27 -7.25
C ALA A 51 7.39 5.65 -7.10
N LEU A 52 7.75 6.06 -5.88
CA LEU A 52 8.54 7.28 -5.64
C LEU A 52 9.86 7.26 -6.39
N LEU A 53 10.62 6.16 -6.28
CA LEU A 53 11.92 6.02 -6.96
C LEU A 53 11.77 5.99 -8.48
N GLN A 54 10.72 5.34 -9.00
CA GLN A 54 10.43 5.35 -10.44
C GLN A 54 10.15 6.76 -10.97
N VAL A 55 9.38 7.56 -10.24
CA VAL A 55 9.10 8.96 -10.61
C VAL A 55 10.36 9.80 -10.50
N LEU A 56 11.18 9.61 -9.46
CA LEU A 56 12.44 10.32 -9.31
C LEU A 56 13.38 10.05 -10.50
N ILE A 57 13.51 8.80 -10.92
CA ILE A 57 14.30 8.44 -12.11
C ILE A 57 13.76 9.12 -13.38
N GLN A 58 12.44 9.21 -13.54
CA GLN A 58 11.84 9.92 -14.68
C GLN A 58 12.12 11.43 -14.63
N GLN A 59 12.10 12.03 -13.43
CA GLN A 59 12.44 13.42 -13.22
C GLN A 59 13.91 13.72 -13.52
N GLU A 60 14.84 12.82 -13.16
CA GLU A 60 16.26 12.97 -13.53
C GLU A 60 16.48 12.90 -15.04
N ARG A 61 15.74 12.02 -15.73
CA ARG A 61 15.77 11.97 -17.21
C ARG A 61 15.26 13.28 -17.80
N GLN A 62 14.12 13.80 -17.32
CA GLN A 62 13.58 15.08 -17.76
C GLN A 62 14.58 16.23 -17.52
N PHE A 63 15.21 16.27 -16.34
CA PHE A 63 16.23 17.26 -16.01
C PHE A 63 17.42 17.20 -16.97
N SER A 64 17.83 16.00 -17.39
CA SER A 64 18.92 15.83 -18.36
C SER A 64 18.60 16.43 -19.74
N TYR A 65 17.31 16.54 -20.11
CA TYR A 65 16.88 17.12 -21.39
C TYR A 65 16.49 18.60 -21.30
N GLN A 66 15.84 19.01 -20.22
CA GLN A 66 15.22 20.33 -20.08
C GLN A 66 15.90 21.23 -19.04
N HIS A 67 16.90 20.71 -18.31
CA HIS A 67 17.57 21.37 -17.19
C HIS A 67 16.61 21.88 -16.10
N ARG A 68 15.43 21.27 -16.00
CA ARG A 68 14.41 21.61 -15.01
C ARG A 68 13.56 20.39 -14.68
N TYR A 69 13.25 20.23 -13.40
CA TYR A 69 12.25 19.29 -12.92
C TYR A 69 10.84 19.83 -13.15
N GLN A 70 9.85 18.93 -13.12
CA GLN A 70 8.45 19.28 -13.32
C GLN A 70 7.63 18.92 -12.08
N ALA A 71 7.08 19.93 -11.42
CA ALA A 71 6.12 19.73 -10.35
C ALA A 71 4.78 19.21 -10.91
N PHE A 72 4.14 18.33 -10.17
CA PHE A 72 2.81 17.83 -10.48
C PHE A 72 2.07 17.44 -9.21
N GLN A 73 0.75 17.43 -9.30
CA GLN A 73 -0.15 16.99 -8.24
C GLN A 73 -0.87 15.71 -8.67
N PRO A 74 -1.26 14.83 -7.73
CA PRO A 74 -2.01 13.63 -8.03
C PRO A 74 -3.35 14.01 -8.67
N GLY A 75 -3.72 13.32 -9.75
CA GLY A 75 -4.91 13.64 -10.54
C GLY A 75 -4.76 14.84 -11.47
N ALA A 76 -3.58 15.50 -11.53
CA ALA A 76 -3.25 16.35 -12.67
C ALA A 76 -3.22 15.47 -13.93
N GLY A 77 -3.71 15.99 -15.06
CA GLY A 77 -3.86 15.28 -16.35
C GLY A 77 -2.54 14.79 -16.95
N GLU A 78 -2.39 14.79 -18.28
CA GLU A 78 -1.16 14.30 -18.94
C GLU A 78 0.06 15.17 -18.56
N THR A 79 0.69 14.82 -17.44
CA THR A 79 1.94 15.42 -16.95
C THR A 79 3.16 14.64 -17.47
N GLY A 80 2.94 13.51 -18.14
CA GLY A 80 4.00 12.59 -18.57
C GLY A 80 4.59 11.74 -17.43
N PHE A 81 4.14 11.94 -16.18
CA PHE A 81 4.62 11.21 -15.02
C PHE A 81 3.52 10.35 -14.40
N LYS A 82 3.92 9.18 -13.89
CA LYS A 82 3.03 8.29 -13.14
C LYS A 82 2.76 8.87 -11.75
N TRP A 83 1.52 9.28 -11.47
CA TRP A 83 1.13 9.88 -10.19
C TRP A 83 0.58 8.86 -9.16
N TYR A 84 0.72 7.56 -9.41
CA TYR A 84 0.16 6.52 -8.55
C TYR A 84 1.05 5.29 -8.33
N SER A 85 0.91 4.65 -7.17
CA SER A 85 1.54 3.37 -6.86
C SER A 85 0.66 2.18 -7.31
N GLY A 86 0.96 1.57 -8.46
CA GLY A 86 0.29 0.34 -8.94
C GLY A 86 -0.06 0.34 -10.42
N GLU A 87 -0.92 -0.59 -10.85
CA GLU A 87 -1.38 -0.74 -12.24
C GLU A 87 -2.71 0.00 -12.50
N THR A 88 -3.63 0.02 -11.52
CA THR A 88 -5.00 0.57 -11.67
C THR A 88 -5.37 1.61 -10.60
N PRO A 89 -6.01 2.74 -10.98
CA PRO A 89 -6.46 3.83 -10.11
C PRO A 89 -7.24 3.44 -8.83
N SER A 90 -8.05 2.39 -8.90
CA SER A 90 -9.05 2.05 -7.88
C SER A 90 -8.51 1.24 -6.69
N THR A 91 -7.27 0.77 -6.73
CA THR A 91 -6.66 -0.05 -5.65
C THR A 91 -5.40 0.58 -5.03
N ILE A 92 -5.11 1.83 -5.39
CA ILE A 92 -3.87 2.50 -5.01
C ILE A 92 -3.92 2.94 -3.55
N ALA A 93 -2.86 2.61 -2.83
CA ALA A 93 -2.64 3.05 -1.46
C ALA A 93 -2.02 4.45 -1.37
N TYR A 94 -1.17 4.84 -2.32
CA TYR A 94 -0.41 6.10 -2.27
C TYR A 94 -0.60 6.99 -3.51
N ALA A 95 -0.98 8.25 -3.26
CA ALA A 95 -1.01 9.31 -4.26
C ALA A 95 0.37 9.97 -4.35
N ILE A 96 0.92 10.13 -5.56
CA ILE A 96 2.26 10.68 -5.78
C ILE A 96 2.16 12.11 -6.27
N ALA A 97 2.98 12.99 -5.71
CA ALA A 97 3.16 14.37 -6.12
C ALA A 97 4.65 14.67 -6.29
N ALA A 98 4.98 15.66 -7.11
CA ALA A 98 6.32 16.25 -7.18
C ALA A 98 6.24 17.74 -6.92
N GLN A 99 7.16 18.24 -6.09
CA GLN A 99 7.28 19.66 -5.76
C GLN A 99 8.74 20.05 -5.62
N ALA A 100 9.02 21.36 -5.60
CA ALA A 100 10.35 21.84 -5.25
C ALA A 100 10.71 21.49 -3.81
N CYS A 101 12.00 21.35 -3.54
CA CYS A 101 12.50 21.21 -2.17
C CYS A 101 12.31 22.51 -1.38
N ASP A 102 12.26 22.42 -0.04
CA ASP A 102 11.95 23.58 0.81
C ASP A 102 12.96 24.71 0.60
N GLY A 103 12.47 25.88 0.17
CA GLY A 103 13.30 27.06 -0.08
C GLY A 103 14.12 27.02 -1.37
N GLU A 104 13.82 26.09 -2.28
CA GLU A 104 14.58 25.89 -3.51
C GLU A 104 13.69 25.90 -4.75
N ASP A 105 14.32 25.94 -5.93
CA ASP A 105 13.64 25.90 -7.22
C ASP A 105 13.75 24.51 -7.88
N LEU A 106 12.80 24.21 -8.77
CA LEU A 106 12.76 23.01 -9.61
C LEU A 106 13.93 22.91 -10.59
N SER A 107 14.73 23.96 -10.73
CA SER A 107 16.02 23.91 -11.43
C SER A 107 17.13 23.26 -10.61
N THR A 108 16.94 23.13 -9.29
CA THR A 108 17.99 22.68 -8.36
C THR A 108 17.60 21.41 -7.63
N CYS A 109 16.34 21.26 -7.23
CA CYS A 109 15.90 20.10 -6.46
C CYS A 109 14.41 19.82 -6.64
N VAL A 110 14.10 18.53 -6.69
CA VAL A 110 12.73 18.03 -6.67
C VAL A 110 12.55 17.05 -5.52
N ARG A 111 11.45 17.21 -4.80
CA ARG A 111 10.97 16.28 -3.78
C ARG A 111 9.72 15.58 -4.30
N ILE A 112 9.78 14.26 -4.34
CA ILE A 112 8.64 13.41 -4.65
C ILE A 112 8.01 12.96 -3.34
N ILE A 113 6.70 13.09 -3.26
CA ILE A 113 5.89 12.87 -2.06
C ILE A 113 4.84 11.81 -2.38
N ALA A 114 4.73 10.78 -1.54
CA ALA A 114 3.68 9.78 -1.60
C ALA A 114 2.81 9.89 -0.36
N THR A 115 1.57 10.33 -0.57
CA THR A 115 0.57 10.53 0.47
C THR A 115 -0.33 9.29 0.56
N PRO A 116 -0.47 8.66 1.74
CA PRO A 116 -1.34 7.51 1.90
C PRO A 116 -2.81 7.95 1.83
N GLY A 117 -3.57 7.33 0.94
CA GLY A 117 -4.97 7.66 0.74
C GLY A 117 -5.18 9.06 0.17
N GLY A 118 -6.45 9.48 0.09
CA GLY A 118 -6.85 10.80 -0.39
C GLY A 118 -7.82 10.75 -1.56
N PRO A 119 -8.34 11.91 -2.01
CA PRO A 119 -9.38 11.97 -3.05
C PRO A 119 -8.94 11.43 -4.41
N ALA A 120 -7.63 11.40 -4.67
CA ALA A 120 -7.06 10.88 -5.91
C ALA A 120 -6.82 9.36 -5.89
N VAL A 121 -6.90 8.70 -4.73
CA VAL A 121 -6.61 7.27 -4.53
C VAL A 121 -7.61 6.65 -3.55
N ASN A 122 -7.31 5.49 -2.96
CA ASN A 122 -8.23 4.86 -1.99
C ASN A 122 -8.41 5.74 -0.73
N THR A 123 -9.59 6.34 -0.58
CA THR A 123 -9.94 7.20 0.55
C THR A 123 -10.00 6.48 1.90
N ALA A 124 -10.21 5.16 1.89
CA ALA A 124 -10.24 4.33 3.10
C ALA A 124 -8.85 3.88 3.56
N TYR A 125 -7.83 3.97 2.70
CA TYR A 125 -6.47 3.60 3.07
C TYR A 125 -5.85 4.67 3.97
N ARG A 126 -5.35 4.25 5.14
CA ARG A 126 -4.57 5.09 6.05
C ARG A 126 -3.35 4.33 6.51
N ASP A 127 -2.24 5.05 6.58
CA ASP A 127 -1.01 4.56 7.18
C ASP A 127 -0.66 5.46 8.37
N GLU A 128 -1.29 5.20 9.51
CA GLU A 128 -1.13 6.05 10.70
C GLU A 128 0.27 5.99 11.32
N GLN A 129 1.00 4.89 11.08
CA GLN A 129 2.35 4.72 11.61
C GLN A 129 3.39 5.48 10.79
N CYS A 130 3.33 5.40 9.46
CA CYS A 130 4.37 5.96 8.59
C CYS A 130 3.96 7.25 7.89
N GLY A 131 2.66 7.43 7.64
CA GLY A 131 2.12 8.60 6.99
C GLY A 131 2.73 8.83 5.60
N ILE A 132 3.10 10.09 5.35
CA ILE A 132 3.65 10.54 4.08
C ILE A 132 5.08 10.03 3.90
N LEU A 133 5.36 9.44 2.75
CA LEU A 133 6.68 9.01 2.33
C LEU A 133 7.27 10.05 1.37
N TYR A 134 8.56 10.37 1.45
CA TYR A 134 9.20 11.30 0.53
C TYR A 134 10.63 10.89 0.15
N ALA A 135 11.04 11.25 -1.05
CA ALA A 135 12.42 11.16 -1.53
C ALA A 135 12.75 12.39 -2.39
N ASP A 136 13.98 12.89 -2.33
CA ASP A 136 14.44 14.00 -3.18
C ASP A 136 15.63 13.61 -4.07
N SER A 137 15.93 14.47 -5.05
CA SER A 137 17.03 14.28 -6.01
C SER A 137 18.42 14.29 -5.35
N ARG A 138 18.54 14.75 -4.10
CA ARG A 138 19.80 14.71 -3.33
C ARG A 138 19.97 13.45 -2.50
N GLY A 139 19.05 12.49 -2.62
CA GLY A 139 19.08 11.24 -1.88
C GLY A 139 18.58 11.34 -0.44
N ARG A 140 18.00 12.48 -0.03
CA ARG A 140 17.26 12.53 1.25
C ARG A 140 15.94 11.81 1.07
N ARG A 141 15.68 10.88 1.97
CA ARG A 141 14.49 10.04 1.95
C ARG A 141 13.99 9.84 3.37
N GLY A 142 12.68 9.71 3.53
CA GLY A 142 12.10 9.59 4.86
C GLY A 142 10.59 9.49 4.84
N ALA A 143 10.04 9.38 6.04
CA ALA A 143 8.61 9.29 6.26
C ALA A 143 8.21 10.21 7.41
N ALA A 144 6.95 10.65 7.43
CA ALA A 144 6.39 11.40 8.55
C ALA A 144 6.50 10.61 9.87
N GLY A 145 6.34 9.28 9.81
CA GLY A 145 6.49 8.36 10.95
C GLY A 145 7.93 8.05 11.38
N GLY A 146 8.93 8.71 10.79
CA GLY A 146 10.35 8.53 11.13
C GLY A 146 11.09 7.52 10.25
N ALA A 147 12.37 7.29 10.56
CA ALA A 147 13.29 6.54 9.69
C ALA A 147 12.97 5.04 9.55
N ALA A 148 12.31 4.43 10.54
CA ALA A 148 11.93 3.02 10.52
C ALA A 148 10.88 2.67 9.44
N CYS A 149 10.26 3.70 8.86
CA CYS A 149 9.25 3.62 7.82
C CYS A 149 9.81 3.66 6.40
N TRP A 150 11.14 3.69 6.24
CA TRP A 150 11.82 3.69 4.94
C TRP A 150 12.57 2.40 4.63
#